data_AF-A0A7S2B0X0-F1
#
_entry.id   AF-A0A7S2B0X0-F1
#
_cell.length_a   1.000
_cell.length_b   1.000
_cell.length_c   1.000
_cell.angle_alpha   90.00
_cell.angle_beta   90.00
_cell.angle_gamma   90.00
#
_symmetry.space_group_name_H-M   'P 1'
#
loop_
_entity.id
_entity.type
_entity.pdbx_description
1 polymer ?
#
loop_
_entity_poly.entity_id
_entity_poly.type
_entity_poly.pdbx_seq_one_letter_code
_entity_poly.pdbx_strand_id
1 'polypeptide(L)'
;VKIIKGYGVTEWRDDVRTVLLMAGLKDKPTTFLFNDVQIINEVMLEDINGILNAGDVPNIYGPEEMDKIVTTCRSECTRKRIPPTRQNILNQFIIRVKRNLHTVMCMSPLGETFRSRLLMFPSLVNCCTT
;
A
#
# COMPACT_ATOMS: atom_id res chain seq x y z
N VAL A 1 -3.57 13.70 0.04
CA VAL A 1 -3.93 13.75 -1.40
C VAL A 1 -5.11 14.71 -1.56
N LYS A 2 -4.99 15.74 -2.42
CA LYS A 2 -6.13 16.61 -2.76
C LYS A 2 -6.94 15.90 -3.84
N ILE A 3 -8.17 15.51 -3.56
CA ILE A 3 -9.05 14.98 -4.62
C ILE A 3 -9.50 16.13 -5.49
N ILE A 4 -9.03 16.09 -6.73
CA ILE A 4 -9.45 16.94 -7.84
C ILE A 4 -10.67 16.26 -8.45
N LYS A 5 -11.68 17.03 -8.89
CA LYS A 5 -12.82 16.46 -9.65
C LYS A 5 -12.28 15.62 -10.82
N GLY A 6 -12.56 14.32 -10.81
CA GLY A 6 -12.03 13.37 -11.79
C GLY A 6 -11.10 12.27 -11.24
N TYR A 7 -10.85 12.22 -9.93
CA TYR A 7 -10.08 11.15 -9.32
C TYR A 7 -10.77 9.78 -9.47
N GLY A 8 -10.26 8.94 -10.37
CA GLY A 8 -10.74 7.60 -10.64
C GLY A 8 -9.85 6.51 -10.05
N VAL A 9 -10.13 5.27 -10.44
CA VAL A 9 -9.37 4.08 -9.99
C VAL A 9 -7.94 4.10 -10.54
N THR A 10 -7.73 4.69 -11.73
CA THR A 10 -6.41 4.80 -12.35
C THR A 10 -5.49 5.73 -11.55
N GLU A 11 -5.96 6.94 -11.24
CA GLU A 11 -5.22 7.92 -10.45
C GLU A 11 -4.94 7.39 -9.04
N TRP A 12 -5.92 6.68 -8.46
CA TRP A 12 -5.75 5.98 -7.19
C TRP A 12 -4.61 4.97 -7.22
N ARG A 13 -4.57 4.07 -8.21
CA ARG A 13 -3.52 3.06 -8.31
C ARG A 13 -2.16 3.67 -8.58
N ASP A 14 -2.09 4.79 -9.30
CA ASP A 14 -0.84 5.53 -9.52
C ASP A 14 -0.32 6.17 -8.22
N ASP A 15 -1.20 6.76 -7.41
CA ASP A 15 -0.84 7.32 -6.10
C ASP A 15 -0.35 6.22 -5.14
N VAL A 16 -1.09 5.10 -5.06
CA VAL A 16 -0.73 3.95 -4.23
C VAL A 16 0.62 3.38 -4.67
N ARG A 17 0.85 3.20 -5.99
CA ARG A 17 2.13 2.74 -6.53
C ARG A 17 3.26 3.66 -6.08
N THR A 18 3.07 4.98 -6.23
CA THR A 18 4.07 5.99 -5.87
C THR A 18 4.41 5.92 -4.38
N VAL A 19 3.41 5.78 -3.52
CA VAL A 19 3.59 5.65 -2.06
C VAL A 19 4.34 4.37 -1.70
N LEU A 20 3.97 3.22 -2.27
CA LEU A 20 4.66 1.94 -2.04
C LEU A 20 6.13 1.99 -2.49
N LEU A 21 6.39 2.57 -3.66
CA LEU A 21 7.75 2.76 -4.16
C LEU A 21 8.56 3.72 -3.29
N MET A 22 7.97 4.80 -2.79
CA MET A 22 8.65 5.71 -1.86
C MET A 22 9.01 4.99 -0.55
N ALA A 23 8.06 4.26 0.04
CA ALA A 23 8.26 3.53 1.29
C ALA A 23 9.31 2.40 1.13
N GLY A 24 9.27 1.66 0.02
CA GLY A 24 10.14 0.50 -0.20
C GLY A 24 11.51 0.81 -0.83
N LEU A 25 11.60 1.76 -1.76
CA LEU A 25 12.87 2.10 -2.43
C LEU A 25 13.70 3.09 -1.62
N LYS A 26 13.08 4.17 -1.11
CA LYS A 26 13.81 5.22 -0.40
C LYS A 26 14.08 4.87 1.08
N ASP A 27 13.45 3.80 1.57
CA ASP A 27 13.51 3.38 2.96
C ASP A 27 13.15 4.51 3.96
N LYS A 28 12.15 5.33 3.61
CA LYS A 28 11.74 6.50 4.39
C LYS A 28 10.34 6.30 4.97
N PRO A 29 10.12 6.63 6.26
CA PRO A 29 8.79 6.67 6.86
C PRO A 29 7.85 7.53 6.01
N THR A 30 6.74 6.93 5.58
CA THR A 30 5.77 7.52 4.68
C THR A 30 4.38 7.30 5.28
N THR A 31 3.63 8.38 5.45
CA THR A 31 2.25 8.31 5.93
C THR A 31 1.28 8.46 4.77
N PHE A 32 0.40 7.49 4.60
CA PHE A 32 -0.68 7.53 3.63
C PHE A 32 -2.00 7.82 4.35
N LEU A 33 -2.46 9.06 4.24
CA LEU A 33 -3.72 9.51 4.82
C LEU A 33 -4.82 9.54 3.77
N PHE A 34 -5.94 8.88 4.05
CA PHE A 34 -7.13 8.92 3.22
C PHE A 34 -8.42 9.08 4.05
N ASN A 35 -9.40 9.79 3.49
CA ASN A 35 -10.68 10.07 4.13
C ASN A 35 -11.80 9.23 3.49
N ASP A 36 -12.82 8.85 4.24
CA ASP A 36 -13.93 8.03 3.74
C ASP A 36 -14.77 8.74 2.66
N VAL A 37 -14.90 10.06 2.75
CA VAL A 37 -15.55 10.93 1.75
C VAL A 37 -14.84 10.84 0.39
N GLN A 38 -13.59 10.40 0.37
CA GLN A 38 -12.78 10.24 -0.83
C GLN A 38 -12.95 8.86 -1.49
N ILE A 39 -13.67 7.93 -0.86
CA ILE A 39 -13.88 6.58 -1.38
C ILE A 39 -15.00 6.60 -2.42
N ILE A 40 -14.61 6.62 -3.68
CA ILE A 40 -15.52 6.64 -4.84
C ILE A 40 -15.84 5.21 -5.31
N ASN A 41 -14.92 4.26 -5.12
CA ASN A 41 -15.04 2.89 -5.59
C ASN A 41 -14.54 1.89 -4.52
N GLU A 42 -15.22 0.75 -4.39
CA GLU A 42 -14.86 -0.33 -3.47
C GLU A 42 -13.47 -0.93 -3.73
N VAL A 43 -12.99 -0.89 -4.98
CA VAL A 43 -11.62 -1.30 -5.34
C VAL A 43 -10.55 -0.56 -4.52
N MET A 44 -10.81 0.71 -4.13
CA MET A 44 -9.89 1.47 -3.29
C MET A 44 -9.74 0.83 -1.90
N LEU A 45 -10.84 0.34 -1.33
CA LEU A 45 -10.84 -0.36 -0.04
C LEU A 45 -10.20 -1.75 -0.15
N GLU A 46 -10.41 -2.46 -1.25
CA GLU A 46 -9.73 -3.73 -1.51
C GLU A 46 -8.21 -3.55 -1.61
N ASP A 47 -7.75 -2.54 -2.35
CA ASP A 47 -6.33 -2.22 -2.49
C ASP A 47 -5.73 -1.85 -1.10
N ILE A 48 -6.42 -1.05 -0.29
CA ILE A 48 -5.98 -0.72 1.09
C ILE A 48 -5.92 -1.97 1.96
N ASN A 49 -6.93 -2.83 1.88
CA ASN A 49 -6.96 -4.08 2.62
C ASN A 49 -5.79 -5.01 2.21
N GLY A 50 -5.42 -5.01 0.94
CA GLY A 50 -4.21 -5.68 0.43
C GLY A 50 -2.93 -5.11 1.03
N ILE A 51 -2.79 -3.79 1.07
CA ILE A 51 -1.64 -3.11 1.69
C ILE A 51 -1.53 -3.43 3.18
N LEU A 52 -2.64 -3.39 3.91
CA LEU A 52 -2.63 -3.67 5.35
C LEU A 52 -2.27 -5.13 5.66
N ASN A 53 -2.80 -6.09 4.89
CA ASN A 53 -2.51 -7.51 5.08
C ASN A 53 -1.12 -7.91 4.56
N ALA A 54 -0.89 -7.66 3.28
CA ALA A 54 0.25 -8.18 2.54
C ALA A 54 1.37 -7.16 2.36
N GLY A 55 1.11 -5.86 2.55
CA GLY A 55 2.07 -4.80 2.25
C GLY A 55 2.24 -4.54 0.76
N ASP A 56 1.30 -5.01 -0.07
CA ASP A 56 1.37 -4.94 -1.53
C ASP A 56 -0.04 -4.96 -2.16
N VAL A 57 -0.14 -4.51 -3.41
CA VAL A 57 -1.34 -4.58 -4.25
C VAL A 57 -1.00 -5.38 -5.53
N PRO A 58 -1.76 -6.44 -5.86
CA PRO A 58 -1.49 -7.24 -7.04
C PRO A 58 -1.51 -6.43 -8.34
N ASN A 59 -0.55 -6.70 -9.23
CA ASN A 59 -0.44 -6.10 -10.56
C ASN A 59 -0.32 -4.56 -10.57
N ILE A 60 0.19 -3.97 -9.49
CA ILE A 60 0.35 -2.51 -9.41
C ILE A 60 1.64 -2.01 -10.05
N TYR A 61 2.69 -2.82 -10.14
CA TYR A 61 3.99 -2.43 -10.67
C TYR A 61 4.13 -2.75 -12.17
N GLY A 62 4.58 -1.77 -12.95
CA GLY A 62 4.99 -1.98 -14.33
C GLY A 62 6.40 -2.58 -14.43
N PRO A 63 6.87 -2.90 -15.65
CA PRO A 63 8.19 -3.48 -15.88
C PRO A 63 9.34 -2.60 -15.34
N GLU A 64 9.25 -1.29 -15.55
CA GLU A 64 10.28 -0.34 -15.10
C GLU A 64 10.37 -0.25 -13.57
N GLU A 65 9.22 -0.22 -12.88
CA GLU A 65 9.19 -0.24 -11.42
C GLU A 65 9.76 -1.54 -10.87
N MET A 66 9.44 -2.67 -11.50
CA MET A 66 9.96 -3.97 -11.10
C MET A 66 11.49 -4.03 -11.20
N ASP A 67 12.07 -3.49 -12.27
CA ASP A 67 13.53 -3.42 -12.42
C ASP A 67 14.19 -2.54 -11.34
N LYS A 68 13.55 -1.41 -10.97
CA LYS A 68 14.00 -0.56 -9.86
C LYS A 68 13.95 -1.29 -8.51
N ILE A 69 12.87 -2.03 -8.24
CA ILE A 69 12.71 -2.84 -7.04
C ILE A 69 13.78 -3.92 -6.97
N VAL A 70 14.00 -4.64 -8.08
CA VAL A 70 15.00 -5.70 -8.17
C VAL A 70 16.40 -5.17 -7.93
N THR A 71 16.76 -4.07 -8.57
CA THR A 71 18.09 -3.46 -8.43
C THR A 71 18.34 -3.02 -6.98
N THR A 72 17.36 -2.36 -6.37
CA THR A 72 17.47 -1.79 -5.02
C THR A 72 17.50 -2.88 -3.93
N CYS A 73 16.65 -3.91 -4.05
CA CYS A 73 16.53 -4.93 -3.01
C CYS A 73 17.52 -6.09 -3.20
N ARG A 74 18.11 -6.27 -4.40
CA ARG A 74 19.16 -7.27 -4.63
C ARG A 74 20.41 -6.99 -3.80
N SER A 75 20.86 -5.75 -3.74
CA SER A 75 22.04 -5.36 -2.94
C SER A 75 21.83 -5.68 -1.45
N GLU A 76 20.60 -5.50 -0.96
CA GLU A 76 20.20 -5.82 0.41
C GLU A 76 20.13 -7.32 0.69
N CYS A 77 19.61 -8.10 -0.25
CA CYS A 77 19.64 -9.56 -0.16
C CYS A 77 21.08 -10.05 -0.01
N THR A 78 21.99 -9.56 -0.85
CA THR A 78 23.41 -9.90 -0.79
C THR A 78 24.02 -9.49 0.57
N ARG A 79 23.73 -8.28 1.05
CA ARG A 79 24.19 -7.78 2.36
C ARG A 79 23.71 -8.66 3.52
N LYS A 80 22.47 -9.15 3.46
CA LYS A 80 21.87 -10.06 4.46
C LYS A 80 22.21 -11.54 4.23
N ARG A 81 23.03 -11.87 3.22
CA ARG A 81 23.36 -13.25 2.80
C ARG A 81 22.12 -14.09 2.45
N ILE A 82 21.07 -13.44 1.95
CA ILE A 82 19.86 -14.08 1.44
C ILE A 82 20.06 -14.32 -0.07
N PRO A 83 19.77 -15.53 -0.60
CA PRO A 83 19.85 -15.79 -2.04
C PRO A 83 18.99 -14.78 -2.82
N PRO A 84 19.55 -14.06 -3.82
CA PRO A 84 18.83 -13.00 -4.55
C PRO A 84 17.90 -13.57 -5.62
N THR A 85 16.99 -14.47 -5.23
CA THR A 85 15.89 -14.93 -6.07
C THR A 85 14.84 -13.83 -6.19
N ARG A 86 14.06 -13.84 -7.28
CA ARG A 86 12.99 -12.84 -7.51
C ARG A 86 12.03 -12.77 -6.31
N GLN A 87 11.65 -13.92 -5.75
CA GLN A 87 10.78 -14.00 -4.58
C GLN A 87 11.41 -13.36 -3.34
N ASN A 88 12.69 -13.64 -3.05
CA ASN A 88 13.36 -13.07 -1.87
C ASN A 88 13.53 -11.56 -1.97
N ILE A 89 13.83 -11.07 -3.17
CA ILE A 89 13.94 -9.64 -3.47
C ILE A 89 12.61 -8.93 -3.22
N LEU A 90 11.50 -9.48 -3.74
CA LEU A 90 10.16 -8.91 -3.52
C LEU A 90 9.77 -8.98 -2.04
N ASN A 91 10.09 -10.07 -1.34
CA ASN A 91 9.87 -10.16 0.11
C ASN A 91 10.66 -9.10 0.87
N GLN A 92 11.92 -8.81 0.50
CA GLN A 92 12.68 -7.71 1.12
C GLN A 92 12.05 -6.35 0.85
N PHE A 93 11.52 -6.13 -0.35
CA PHE A 93 10.78 -4.92 -0.67
C PHE A 93 9.53 -4.77 0.20
N ILE A 94 8.70 -5.82 0.32
CA ILE A 94 7.49 -5.83 1.16
C ILE A 94 7.83 -5.55 2.62
N ILE A 95 8.92 -6.12 3.15
CA ILE A 95 9.38 -5.85 4.53
C ILE A 95 9.68 -4.36 4.71
N ARG A 96 10.34 -3.72 3.74
CA ARG A 96 10.62 -2.27 3.79
C ARG A 96 9.34 -1.45 3.71
N VAL A 97 8.43 -1.82 2.82
CA VAL A 97 7.13 -1.17 2.70
C VAL A 97 6.38 -1.23 4.04
N LYS A 98 6.20 -2.43 4.62
CA LYS A 98 5.51 -2.61 5.91
C LYS A 98 6.15 -1.85 7.06
N ARG A 99 7.48 -1.71 7.04
CA ARG A 99 8.21 -0.97 8.08
C ARG A 99 8.01 0.54 7.99
N ASN A 100 7.89 1.06 6.77
CA ASN A 100 7.93 2.50 6.53
C ASN A 100 6.56 3.10 6.21
N LEU A 101 5.60 2.29 5.76
CA LEU A 101 4.29 2.77 5.38
C LEU A 101 3.34 2.74 6.58
N HIS A 102 2.85 3.91 6.95
CA HIS A 102 1.79 4.08 7.94
C HIS A 102 0.51 4.54 7.25
N THR A 103 -0.51 3.70 7.24
CA THR A 103 -1.82 4.05 6.66
C THR A 103 -2.72 4.63 7.74
N VAL A 104 -3.27 5.81 7.51
CA VAL A 104 -4.22 6.49 8.40
C VAL A 104 -5.53 6.66 7.65
N MET A 105 -6.60 6.10 8.21
CA MET A 105 -7.96 6.20 7.67
C MET A 105 -8.81 7.10 8.57
N CYS A 106 -9.37 8.15 8.01
CA CYS A 106 -10.38 8.96 8.68
C CYS A 106 -11.75 8.52 8.17
N MET A 107 -12.60 8.00 9.05
CA MET A 107 -13.98 7.64 8.71
C MET A 107 -14.96 8.31 9.67
N SER A 108 -16.12 8.71 9.15
CA SER A 108 -17.26 9.08 9.98
C SER A 108 -17.95 7.81 10.48
N PRO A 109 -18.20 7.67 11.80
CA PRO A 109 -18.90 6.52 12.36
C PRO A 109 -20.41 6.51 12.03
N LEU A 110 -20.90 7.55 11.35
CA LEU A 110 -22.31 7.77 11.07
C LEU A 110 -22.72 7.04 9.78
N GLY A 111 -23.42 5.91 9.92
CA GLY A 111 -24.12 5.23 8.83
C GLY A 111 -23.88 3.72 8.76
N GLU A 112 -24.84 2.98 8.19
CA GLU A 112 -24.71 1.53 7.98
C GLU A 112 -23.55 1.15 7.05
N THR A 113 -23.19 2.04 6.12
CA THR A 113 -22.06 1.89 5.21
C THR A 113 -20.73 1.72 5.96
N PHE A 114 -20.54 2.42 7.08
CA PHE A 114 -19.34 2.27 7.91
C PHE A 114 -19.26 0.85 8.50
N ARG A 115 -20.36 0.37 9.10
CA ARG A 115 -20.43 -0.98 9.68
C ARG A 115 -20.25 -2.08 8.64
N SER A 116 -20.90 -1.95 7.49
CA SER A 116 -20.80 -2.93 6.39
C SER A 116 -19.35 -3.03 5.86
N ARG A 117 -18.67 -1.88 5.68
CA ARG A 117 -17.26 -1.84 5.27
C ARG A 117 -16.32 -2.46 6.30
N LEU A 118 -16.55 -2.24 7.60
CA LEU A 118 -15.75 -2.89 8.65
C LEU A 118 -15.88 -4.43 8.64
N LEU A 119 -17.07 -4.94 8.33
CA LEU A 119 -17.32 -6.38 8.22
C LEU A 119 -16.68 -6.99 6.96
N MET A 120 -16.69 -6.27 5.84
CA MET A 120 -16.05 -6.71 4.60
C MET A 120 -14.51 -6.64 4.63
N PHE A 121 -13.94 -5.67 5.35
CA PHE A 121 -12.51 -5.40 5.37
C PHE A 121 -11.95 -5.45 6.80
N PRO A 122 -11.83 -6.64 7.42
CA PRO A 122 -11.46 -6.79 8.83
C PRO A 122 -10.08 -6.22 9.17
N SER A 123 -9.18 -6.10 8.19
CA SER A 123 -7.85 -5.51 8.38
C SER A 123 -7.89 -4.02 8.72
N LEU A 124 -8.97 -3.32 8.35
CA LEU A 124 -9.20 -1.93 8.77
C LEU A 124 -9.37 -1.80 10.30
N VAL A 125 -9.75 -2.89 10.98
CA VAL A 125 -9.88 -2.96 12.43
C VAL A 125 -8.67 -3.65 13.05
N ASN A 126 -8.22 -4.77 12.47
CA ASN A 126 -7.19 -5.62 13.07
C ASN A 126 -5.77 -5.05 12.94
N CYS A 127 -5.51 -4.21 11.93
CA CYS A 127 -4.18 -3.66 11.67
C CYS A 127 -4.09 -2.16 11.99
N CYS A 128 -5.17 -1.55 12.47
CA CYS A 128 -5.23 -0.14 12.83
C CYS A 128 -5.42 0.00 14.35
N THR A 129 -4.66 0.88 14.98
CA THR A 129 -4.91 1.30 16.37
C THR A 129 -5.81 2.53 16.35
N THR A 130 -6.81 2.57 17.24
CA THR A 130 -7.78 3.67 17.37
C THR A 130 -7.24 4.79 18.23
#